data_AF-A0A9D6V5E7-F1
#
_entry.id   AF-A0A9D6V5E7-F1
#
_cell.length_a   1.000
_cell.length_b   1.000
_cell.length_c   1.000
_cell.angle_alpha   90.00
_cell.angle_beta   90.00
_cell.angle_gamma   90.00
#
_symmetry.space_group_name_H-M   'P 1'
#
loop_
_entity.id
_entity.type
_entity.pdbx_description
1 polymer ?
#
loop_
_entity_poly.entity_id
_entity_poly.type
_entity_poly.pdbx_seq_one_letter_code
_entity_poly.pdbx_strand_id
1 'polypeptide(L)'
;MKSKIENFLLYCKNTDFGASTFSKMESSFYRRFSNEIVLLCRSLPECAQTDSMLFLIQYSGMNLGDEIDFFANYYPPAWSILYWLSHDYTLPTERLEERDVTNAVRAQSMAMFLHSLDDHLTDSQVSVSHLTLLLRSQAWTIMNRAIHNLARSVPAGRRTVQSFIENYYSSIRDSEGLKSLESYCDLFRRQMALGMIAPILLSMKMTGTSDFTRDIEIAYGSFGIAWRLLDDIRDIGDDIEKGAHTAIYLCLPKKVRTHWNNNTIRSRAAAKDCTNAIVNHIQEHGLIDKIKERICAELETAASIAEAYDITGFAHEFRCLAHPLRISGNI
;
A
#
# COMPACT_ATOMS: atom_id res chain seq x y z
N MET A 1 35.51 -1.48 -2.56
CA MET A 1 34.56 -0.36 -2.77
C MET A 1 33.34 -0.81 -3.57
N LYS A 2 33.50 -1.40 -4.77
CA LYS A 2 32.38 -1.95 -5.57
C LYS A 2 31.50 -2.96 -4.79
N SER A 3 32.13 -3.88 -4.05
CA SER A 3 31.40 -4.84 -3.21
C SER A 3 30.63 -4.19 -2.05
N LYS A 4 31.07 -3.02 -1.54
CA LYS A 4 30.40 -2.35 -0.42
C LYS A 4 29.06 -1.73 -0.85
N ILE A 5 29.01 -1.19 -2.07
CA ILE A 5 27.80 -0.56 -2.63
C ILE A 5 26.80 -1.62 -3.06
N GLU A 6 27.25 -2.68 -3.73
CA GLU A 6 26.39 -3.82 -4.10
C GLU A 6 25.79 -4.47 -2.84
N ASN A 7 26.60 -4.67 -1.78
CA ASN A 7 26.10 -5.18 -0.50
C ASN A 7 25.09 -4.24 0.16
N PHE A 8 25.30 -2.91 0.07
CA PHE A 8 24.37 -1.93 0.63
C PHE A 8 23.03 -1.92 -0.10
N LEU A 9 23.03 -1.92 -1.43
CA LEU A 9 21.79 -1.96 -2.22
C LEU A 9 21.05 -3.29 -2.00
N LEU A 10 21.78 -4.40 -1.89
CA LEU A 10 21.20 -5.69 -1.54
C LEU A 10 20.59 -5.68 -0.13
N TYR A 11 21.23 -5.04 0.84
CA TYR A 11 20.67 -4.84 2.19
C TYR A 11 19.37 -4.03 2.14
N CYS A 12 19.33 -2.95 1.37
CA CYS A 12 18.13 -2.13 1.21
C CYS A 12 17.00 -2.95 0.59
N LYS A 13 17.27 -3.67 -0.51
CA LYS A 13 16.31 -4.55 -1.19
C LYS A 13 15.71 -5.63 -0.29
N ASN A 14 16.50 -6.14 0.65
CA ASN A 14 16.11 -7.18 1.60
C ASN A 14 15.54 -6.62 2.92
N THR A 15 15.44 -5.29 3.07
CA THR A 15 14.77 -4.70 4.22
C THR A 15 13.27 -4.95 4.09
N ASP A 16 12.65 -5.49 5.14
CA ASP A 16 11.26 -5.96 5.12
C ASP A 16 10.60 -5.79 6.50
N PHE A 17 9.27 -5.72 6.54
CA PHE A 17 8.52 -5.77 7.81
C PHE A 17 8.46 -7.17 8.43
N GLY A 18 8.97 -8.19 7.72
CA GLY A 18 9.00 -9.57 8.19
C GLY A 18 7.68 -10.31 7.97
N ALA A 19 7.70 -11.59 8.32
CA ALA A 19 6.54 -12.46 8.19
C ALA A 19 5.52 -12.20 9.31
N SER A 20 4.25 -12.22 8.95
CA SER A 20 3.14 -12.22 9.90
C SER A 20 2.56 -13.62 10.04
N THR A 21 2.19 -14.00 11.27
CA THR A 21 1.51 -15.25 11.54
C THR A 21 0.04 -14.98 11.85
N PHE A 22 -0.84 -15.77 11.23
CA PHE A 22 -2.28 -15.60 11.39
C PHE A 22 -2.87 -16.75 12.19
N SER A 23 -3.81 -16.43 13.06
CA SER A 23 -4.75 -17.39 13.62
C SER A 23 -5.59 -18.05 12.52
N LYS A 24 -6.30 -19.12 12.90
CA LYS A 24 -7.22 -19.80 11.97
C LYS A 24 -8.36 -18.88 11.51
N MET A 25 -8.80 -17.96 12.36
CA MET A 25 -9.90 -17.02 12.04
C MET A 25 -9.44 -15.96 11.06
N GLU A 26 -8.29 -15.33 11.32
CA GLU A 26 -7.68 -14.35 10.41
C GLU A 26 -7.37 -14.99 9.05
N SER A 27 -6.79 -16.20 9.03
CA SER A 27 -6.56 -16.96 7.80
C SER A 27 -7.84 -17.22 7.02
N SER A 28 -8.96 -17.50 7.69
CA SER A 28 -10.26 -17.71 7.05
C SER A 28 -10.82 -16.41 6.45
N PHE A 29 -10.68 -15.30 7.18
CA PHE A 29 -11.09 -13.98 6.70
C PHE A 29 -10.25 -13.53 5.50
N TYR A 30 -8.93 -13.72 5.57
CA TYR A 30 -7.98 -13.44 4.50
C TYR A 30 -8.36 -14.11 3.17
N ARG A 31 -8.72 -15.41 3.20
CA ARG A 31 -9.12 -16.15 1.98
C ARG A 31 -10.32 -15.52 1.24
N ARG A 32 -11.15 -14.73 1.92
CA ARG A 32 -12.24 -13.99 1.27
C ARG A 32 -11.71 -13.01 0.23
N PHE A 33 -10.57 -12.39 0.45
CA PHE A 33 -9.97 -11.43 -0.47
C PHE A 33 -9.48 -12.11 -1.75
N SER A 34 -8.75 -13.22 -1.62
CA SER A 34 -8.28 -13.98 -2.79
C SER A 34 -9.44 -14.57 -3.60
N ASN A 35 -10.53 -14.96 -2.94
CA ASN A 35 -11.77 -15.36 -3.62
C ASN A 35 -12.41 -14.23 -4.45
N GLU A 36 -12.36 -12.97 -3.99
CA GLU A 36 -12.90 -11.83 -4.77
C GLU A 36 -12.11 -11.58 -6.06
N ILE A 37 -10.82 -11.92 -6.10
CA ILE A 37 -10.00 -11.88 -7.33
C ILE A 37 -10.43 -12.97 -8.32
N VAL A 38 -10.74 -14.17 -7.83
CA VAL A 38 -11.32 -15.23 -8.66
C VAL A 38 -12.69 -14.82 -9.21
N LEU A 39 -13.52 -14.17 -8.38
CA LEU A 39 -14.83 -13.68 -8.78
C LEU A 39 -14.74 -12.54 -9.80
N LEU A 40 -13.72 -11.68 -9.72
CA LEU A 40 -13.43 -10.69 -10.76
C LEU A 40 -13.26 -11.37 -12.12
N CYS A 41 -12.38 -12.37 -12.23
CA CYS A 41 -12.19 -13.11 -13.48
C CYS A 41 -13.48 -13.76 -13.99
N ARG A 42 -14.24 -14.41 -13.09
CA ARG A 42 -15.51 -15.07 -13.44
C ARG A 42 -16.62 -14.11 -13.85
N SER A 43 -16.51 -12.84 -13.48
CA SER A 43 -17.49 -11.81 -13.85
C SER A 43 -17.29 -11.25 -15.27
N LEU A 44 -16.18 -11.59 -15.91
CA LEU A 44 -15.86 -11.19 -17.28
C LEU A 44 -16.57 -12.09 -18.32
N PRO A 45 -16.68 -11.64 -19.58
CA PRO A 45 -17.16 -12.49 -20.68
C PRO A 45 -16.39 -13.82 -20.73
N GLU A 46 -17.08 -14.91 -21.04
CA GLU A 46 -16.53 -16.28 -21.01
C GLU A 46 -15.22 -16.40 -21.80
N CYS A 47 -15.14 -15.76 -22.96
CA CYS A 47 -13.95 -15.75 -23.81
C CYS A 47 -12.70 -15.09 -23.19
N ALA A 48 -12.86 -14.31 -22.11
CA ALA A 48 -11.78 -13.60 -21.43
C ALA A 48 -11.42 -14.18 -20.05
N GLN A 49 -12.20 -15.11 -19.51
CA GLN A 49 -12.03 -15.58 -18.13
C GLN A 49 -10.71 -16.33 -17.92
N THR A 50 -10.36 -17.24 -18.84
CA THR A 50 -9.11 -18.01 -18.76
C THR A 50 -7.88 -17.12 -18.88
N ASP A 51 -7.86 -16.23 -19.88
CA ASP A 51 -6.74 -15.30 -20.09
C ASP A 51 -6.56 -14.35 -18.91
N SER A 52 -7.67 -13.89 -18.31
CA SER A 52 -7.65 -13.06 -17.11
C SER A 52 -7.04 -13.81 -15.93
N MET A 53 -7.38 -15.08 -15.77
CA MET A 53 -6.82 -15.90 -14.70
C MET A 53 -5.32 -16.14 -14.88
N LEU A 54 -4.90 -16.51 -16.10
CA LEU A 54 -3.49 -16.70 -16.44
C LEU A 54 -2.69 -15.41 -16.25
N PHE A 55 -3.25 -14.27 -16.66
CA PHE A 55 -2.67 -12.96 -16.42
C PHE A 55 -2.44 -12.73 -14.92
N LEU A 56 -3.43 -12.96 -14.06
CA LEU A 56 -3.29 -12.72 -12.62
C LEU A 56 -2.31 -13.66 -11.94
N ILE A 57 -2.26 -14.93 -12.35
CA ILE A 57 -1.27 -15.90 -11.87
C ILE A 57 0.13 -15.38 -12.18
N GLN A 58 0.38 -15.01 -13.44
CA GLN A 58 1.67 -14.48 -13.86
C GLN A 58 2.01 -13.14 -13.19
N TYR A 59 1.04 -12.23 -13.13
CA TYR A 59 1.18 -10.89 -12.57
C TYR A 59 1.54 -10.91 -11.08
N SER A 60 1.01 -11.88 -10.33
CA SER A 60 1.29 -12.03 -8.90
C SER A 60 2.53 -12.87 -8.60
N GLY A 61 3.21 -13.39 -9.64
CA GLY A 61 4.36 -14.28 -9.49
C GLY A 61 4.04 -15.70 -8.99
N MET A 62 2.78 -16.15 -9.16
CA MET A 62 2.35 -17.49 -8.74
C MET A 62 2.67 -18.55 -9.80
N ASN A 63 2.84 -19.82 -9.39
CA ASN A 63 2.97 -20.91 -10.35
C ASN A 63 1.59 -21.45 -10.78
N LEU A 64 1.54 -22.04 -11.97
CA LEU A 64 0.36 -22.74 -12.44
C LEU A 64 0.09 -23.97 -11.55
N GLY A 65 -1.11 -24.03 -10.96
CA GLY A 65 -1.54 -25.11 -10.07
C GLY A 65 -1.51 -24.76 -8.59
N ASP A 66 -0.91 -23.63 -8.21
CA ASP A 66 -0.97 -23.10 -6.84
C ASP A 66 -2.37 -22.55 -6.53
N GLU A 67 -2.71 -22.47 -5.24
CA GLU A 67 -3.90 -21.74 -4.81
C GLU A 67 -3.70 -20.25 -5.12
N ILE A 68 -4.71 -19.61 -5.72
CA ILE A 68 -4.62 -18.21 -6.11
C ILE A 68 -4.55 -17.36 -4.84
N ASP A 69 -3.43 -16.68 -4.66
CA ASP A 69 -3.20 -15.78 -3.55
C ASP A 69 -2.57 -14.45 -3.97
N PHE A 70 -3.39 -13.59 -4.57
CA PHE A 70 -3.01 -12.22 -4.96
C PHE A 70 -2.51 -11.39 -3.77
N PHE A 71 -3.02 -11.65 -2.56
CA PHE A 71 -2.76 -10.84 -1.38
C PHE A 71 -1.45 -11.22 -0.67
N ALA A 72 -0.74 -12.25 -1.14
CA ALA A 72 0.54 -12.69 -0.55
C ALA A 72 1.62 -11.59 -0.55
N ASN A 73 1.54 -10.64 -1.48
CA ASN A 73 2.46 -9.51 -1.60
C ASN A 73 2.06 -8.29 -0.75
N TYR A 74 1.01 -8.40 0.06
CA TYR A 74 0.46 -7.30 0.85
C TYR A 74 0.63 -7.56 2.34
N TYR A 75 1.09 -6.55 3.09
CA TYR A 75 1.16 -6.67 4.54
C TYR A 75 -0.23 -6.71 5.18
N PRO A 76 -0.39 -7.41 6.33
CA PRO A 76 -1.70 -7.69 6.91
C PRO A 76 -2.61 -6.48 7.06
N PRO A 77 -2.14 -5.31 7.56
CA PRO A 77 -3.03 -4.17 7.76
C PRO A 77 -3.77 -3.73 6.50
N ALA A 78 -3.24 -4.00 5.30
CA ALA A 78 -3.89 -3.70 4.03
C ALA A 78 -5.30 -4.34 3.91
N TRP A 79 -5.53 -5.48 4.57
CA TRP A 79 -6.80 -6.21 4.58
C TRP A 79 -7.36 -6.46 6.00
N SER A 80 -6.50 -6.64 7.01
CA SER A 80 -6.87 -7.04 8.38
C SER A 80 -7.63 -5.95 9.12
N ILE A 81 -7.49 -4.68 8.74
CA ILE A 81 -8.33 -3.60 9.29
C ILE A 81 -9.83 -3.94 9.19
N LEU A 82 -10.27 -4.56 8.08
CA LEU A 82 -11.66 -4.97 7.93
C LEU A 82 -12.02 -6.14 8.85
N TYR A 83 -11.08 -7.03 9.13
CA TYR A 83 -11.26 -8.11 10.11
C TYR A 83 -11.46 -7.52 11.50
N TRP A 84 -10.56 -6.65 11.94
CA TRP A 84 -10.61 -6.03 13.27
C TRP A 84 -11.85 -5.17 13.46
N LEU A 85 -12.22 -4.35 12.47
CA LEU A 85 -13.47 -3.58 12.52
C LEU A 85 -14.72 -4.48 12.54
N SER A 86 -14.68 -5.68 11.96
CA SER A 86 -15.86 -6.56 11.91
C SER A 86 -15.96 -7.56 13.06
N HIS A 87 -14.86 -7.85 13.76
CA HIS A 87 -14.79 -8.91 14.77
C HIS A 87 -14.43 -8.42 16.17
N ASP A 88 -14.08 -7.15 16.37
CA ASP A 88 -13.83 -6.62 17.71
C ASP A 88 -15.15 -6.24 18.41
N TYR A 89 -15.50 -7.00 19.45
CA TYR A 89 -16.78 -6.91 20.17
C TYR A 89 -16.75 -5.91 21.34
N THR A 90 -15.63 -5.21 21.54
CA THR A 90 -15.40 -4.34 22.70
C THR A 90 -16.08 -2.97 22.56
N LEU A 91 -16.33 -2.51 21.33
CA LEU A 91 -17.00 -1.24 21.11
C LEU A 91 -18.54 -1.37 21.27
N PRO A 92 -19.21 -0.41 21.94
CA PRO A 92 -20.65 -0.37 22.06
C PRO A 92 -21.27 0.06 20.72
N THR A 93 -21.32 -0.83 19.74
CA THR A 93 -21.65 -0.51 18.35
C THR A 93 -22.82 -1.30 17.80
N GLU A 94 -23.50 -0.74 16.80
CA GLU A 94 -24.45 -1.50 15.99
C GLU A 94 -23.69 -2.66 15.33
N ARG A 95 -24.22 -3.88 15.46
CA ARG A 95 -23.56 -5.07 14.90
C ARG A 95 -23.57 -4.96 13.38
N LEU A 96 -22.38 -4.85 12.78
CA LEU A 96 -22.21 -4.91 11.34
C LEU A 96 -22.88 -6.18 10.79
N GLU A 97 -23.70 -6.02 9.76
CA GLU A 97 -24.30 -7.15 9.09
C GLU A 97 -23.26 -7.84 8.18
N GLU A 98 -23.38 -9.15 7.98
CA GLU A 98 -22.48 -9.89 7.09
C GLU A 98 -22.45 -9.32 5.65
N ARG A 99 -23.55 -8.71 5.21
CA ARG A 99 -23.62 -8.01 3.93
C ARG A 99 -22.69 -6.79 3.88
N ASP A 100 -22.52 -6.08 4.99
CA ASP A 100 -21.65 -4.90 5.06
C ASP A 100 -20.19 -5.35 4.98
N VAL A 101 -19.81 -6.37 5.76
CA VAL A 101 -18.47 -6.98 5.72
C VAL A 101 -18.15 -7.52 4.33
N THR A 102 -19.09 -8.23 3.70
CA THR A 102 -18.92 -8.75 2.33
C THR A 102 -18.70 -7.64 1.31
N ASN A 103 -19.46 -6.55 1.38
CA ASN A 103 -19.25 -5.40 0.49
C ASN A 103 -17.92 -4.71 0.77
N ALA A 104 -17.50 -4.61 2.03
CA ALA A 104 -16.22 -4.01 2.39
C ALA A 104 -15.03 -4.84 1.87
N VAL A 105 -15.03 -6.16 2.06
CA VAL A 105 -14.01 -7.07 1.50
C VAL A 105 -13.94 -6.92 -0.01
N ARG A 106 -15.07 -7.01 -0.71
CA ARG A 106 -15.13 -6.85 -2.16
C ARG A 106 -14.60 -5.50 -2.64
N ALA A 107 -15.01 -4.42 -2.00
CA ALA A 107 -14.54 -3.08 -2.32
C ALA A 107 -13.02 -2.96 -2.13
N GLN A 108 -12.52 -3.43 -0.98
CA GLN A 108 -11.11 -3.36 -0.64
C GLN A 108 -10.24 -4.22 -1.57
N SER A 109 -10.68 -5.44 -1.89
CA SER A 109 -9.97 -6.30 -2.82
C SER A 109 -9.80 -5.65 -4.20
N MET A 110 -10.86 -5.03 -4.71
CA MET A 110 -10.80 -4.34 -6.00
C MET A 110 -9.97 -3.06 -5.90
N ALA A 111 -10.06 -2.30 -4.80
CA ALA A 111 -9.25 -1.10 -4.59
C ALA A 111 -7.74 -1.42 -4.59
N MET A 112 -7.34 -2.48 -3.91
CA MET A 112 -5.94 -2.93 -3.86
C MET A 112 -5.46 -3.45 -5.22
N PHE A 113 -6.29 -4.24 -5.92
CA PHE A 113 -5.99 -4.66 -7.29
C PHE A 113 -5.83 -3.48 -8.23
N LEU A 114 -6.75 -2.50 -8.19
CA LEU A 114 -6.69 -1.30 -9.02
C LEU A 114 -5.46 -0.44 -8.71
N HIS A 115 -5.11 -0.28 -7.44
CA HIS A 115 -3.92 0.47 -7.04
C HIS A 115 -2.66 -0.15 -7.66
N SER A 116 -2.46 -1.46 -7.48
CA SER A 116 -1.28 -2.17 -8.02
C SER A 116 -1.28 -2.21 -9.55
N LEU A 117 -2.44 -2.44 -10.19
CA LEU A 117 -2.53 -2.47 -11.64
C LEU A 117 -2.27 -1.08 -12.25
N ASP A 118 -2.87 -0.02 -11.71
CA ASP A 118 -2.71 1.34 -12.22
C ASP A 118 -1.27 1.83 -12.08
N ASP A 119 -0.60 1.47 -10.98
CA ASP A 119 0.81 1.76 -10.76
C ASP A 119 1.70 1.05 -11.80
N HIS A 120 1.55 -0.26 -11.94
CA HIS A 120 2.35 -1.04 -12.90
C HIS A 120 2.06 -0.69 -14.38
N LEU A 121 0.84 -0.24 -14.70
CA LEU A 121 0.52 0.30 -16.03
C LEU A 121 1.21 1.65 -16.28
N THR A 122 1.23 2.53 -15.27
CA THR A 122 1.85 3.85 -15.35
C THR A 122 3.36 3.74 -15.52
N ASP A 123 3.97 2.83 -14.77
CA ASP A 123 5.41 2.53 -14.83
C ASP A 123 5.83 1.67 -16.04
N SER A 124 4.89 1.32 -16.91
CA SER A 124 5.11 0.45 -18.09
C SER A 124 5.64 -0.95 -17.74
N GLN A 125 5.44 -1.40 -16.50
CA GLN A 125 5.75 -2.78 -16.06
C GLN A 125 4.73 -3.78 -16.60
N VAL A 126 3.50 -3.32 -16.83
CA VAL A 126 2.45 -4.04 -17.54
C VAL A 126 2.07 -3.25 -18.79
N SER A 127 1.91 -3.96 -19.91
CA SER A 127 1.48 -3.33 -21.17
C SER A 127 -0.01 -3.04 -21.17
N VAL A 128 -0.38 -1.87 -21.71
CA VAL A 128 -1.79 -1.54 -21.96
C VAL A 128 -2.31 -2.44 -23.09
N SER A 129 -3.22 -3.33 -22.75
CA SER A 129 -3.90 -4.26 -23.66
C SER A 129 -5.40 -4.29 -23.40
N HIS A 130 -6.19 -4.84 -24.34
CA HIS A 130 -7.63 -5.02 -24.15
C HIS A 130 -7.96 -5.82 -22.87
N LEU A 131 -7.14 -6.82 -22.53
CA LEU A 131 -7.31 -7.61 -21.31
C LEU A 131 -7.13 -6.76 -20.05
N THR A 132 -6.04 -5.99 -19.97
CA THR A 132 -5.78 -5.12 -18.81
C THR A 132 -6.83 -4.03 -18.65
N LEU A 133 -7.30 -3.44 -19.77
CA LEU A 133 -8.38 -2.46 -19.77
C LEU A 133 -9.71 -3.07 -19.31
N LEU A 134 -10.00 -4.30 -19.74
CA LEU A 134 -11.19 -5.04 -19.34
C LEU A 134 -11.18 -5.36 -17.84
N LEU A 135 -10.08 -5.93 -17.33
CA LEU A 135 -9.89 -6.22 -15.90
C LEU A 135 -10.05 -4.97 -15.04
N ARG A 136 -9.35 -3.89 -15.42
CA ARG A 136 -9.43 -2.59 -14.73
C ARG A 136 -10.85 -2.05 -14.70
N SER A 137 -11.55 -2.05 -15.83
CA SER A 137 -12.92 -1.52 -15.94
C SER A 137 -13.91 -2.34 -15.12
N GLN A 138 -13.75 -3.66 -15.13
CA GLN A 138 -14.61 -4.55 -14.35
C GLN A 138 -14.34 -4.41 -12.85
N ALA A 139 -13.08 -4.32 -12.42
CA ALA A 139 -12.74 -4.08 -11.02
C ALA A 139 -13.33 -2.77 -10.50
N TRP A 140 -13.25 -1.69 -11.28
CA TRP A 140 -13.91 -0.41 -10.97
C TRP A 140 -15.43 -0.55 -10.82
N THR A 141 -16.07 -1.32 -11.71
CA THR A 141 -17.53 -1.55 -11.66
C THR A 141 -17.93 -2.31 -10.39
N ILE A 142 -17.20 -3.37 -10.07
CA ILE A 142 -17.42 -4.19 -8.87
C ILE A 142 -17.18 -3.35 -7.61
N MET A 143 -16.06 -2.64 -7.54
CA MET A 143 -15.70 -1.76 -6.42
C MET A 143 -16.77 -0.71 -6.17
N ASN A 144 -17.16 0.04 -7.21
CA ASN A 144 -18.16 1.09 -7.09
C ASN A 144 -19.49 0.54 -6.59
N ARG A 145 -19.96 -0.59 -7.12
CA ARG A 145 -21.21 -1.20 -6.67
C ARG A 145 -21.14 -1.60 -5.19
N ALA A 146 -20.05 -2.22 -4.76
CA ALA A 146 -19.85 -2.64 -3.38
C ALA A 146 -19.79 -1.45 -2.42
N ILE A 147 -19.02 -0.41 -2.76
CA ILE A 147 -18.91 0.82 -1.97
C ILE A 147 -20.25 1.54 -1.84
N HIS A 148 -21.02 1.66 -2.94
CA HIS A 148 -22.33 2.32 -2.88
C HIS A 148 -23.34 1.53 -2.05
N ASN A 149 -23.25 0.19 -2.05
CA ASN A 149 -24.05 -0.64 -1.15
C ASN A 149 -23.66 -0.41 0.31
N LEU A 150 -22.36 -0.36 0.61
CA LEU A 150 -21.84 -0.09 1.94
C LEU A 150 -22.24 1.32 2.43
N ALA A 151 -22.27 2.31 1.54
CA ALA A 151 -22.62 3.69 1.89
C ALA A 151 -24.13 3.94 2.12
N ARG A 152 -25.03 3.02 1.75
CA ARG A 152 -26.49 3.27 1.66
C ARG A 152 -27.15 3.68 2.99
N SER A 153 -26.61 3.26 4.12
CA SER A 153 -27.14 3.59 5.45
C SER A 153 -26.20 4.46 6.29
N VAL A 154 -25.16 5.02 5.67
CA VAL A 154 -24.16 5.84 6.35
C VAL A 154 -24.50 7.32 6.15
N PRO A 155 -24.71 8.10 7.23
CA PRO A 155 -24.85 9.55 7.11
C PRO A 155 -23.68 10.14 6.32
N ALA A 156 -23.99 10.90 5.26
CA ALA A 156 -23.00 11.45 4.32
C ALA A 156 -22.14 10.43 3.55
N GLY A 157 -22.41 9.12 3.63
CA GLY A 157 -21.56 8.08 3.02
C GLY A 157 -21.30 8.29 1.53
N ARG A 158 -22.32 8.68 0.74
CA ARG A 158 -22.13 8.99 -0.69
C ARG A 158 -21.16 10.16 -0.93
N ARG A 159 -21.19 11.20 -0.08
CA ARG A 159 -20.26 12.33 -0.18
C ARG A 159 -18.84 11.90 0.21
N THR A 160 -18.70 11.08 1.25
CA THR A 160 -17.42 10.51 1.67
C THR A 160 -16.78 9.71 0.52
N VAL A 161 -17.55 8.82 -0.13
CA VAL A 161 -17.07 8.05 -1.29
C VAL A 161 -16.60 8.95 -2.42
N GLN A 162 -17.41 9.95 -2.80
CA GLN A 162 -17.06 10.88 -3.86
C GLN A 162 -15.78 11.64 -3.53
N SER A 163 -15.62 12.11 -2.28
CA SER A 163 -14.43 12.83 -1.83
C SER A 163 -13.16 11.98 -1.93
N PHE A 164 -13.21 10.69 -1.57
CA PHE A 164 -12.04 9.81 -1.72
C PHE A 164 -11.69 9.54 -3.18
N ILE A 165 -12.69 9.34 -4.05
CA ILE A 165 -12.46 9.14 -5.50
C ILE A 165 -11.85 10.41 -6.13
N GLU A 166 -12.36 11.59 -5.76
CA GLU A 166 -11.81 12.87 -6.22
C GLU A 166 -10.38 13.09 -5.71
N ASN A 167 -10.13 12.80 -4.42
CA ASN A 167 -8.80 12.89 -3.84
C ASN A 167 -7.81 11.97 -4.56
N TYR A 168 -8.20 10.72 -4.83
CA TYR A 168 -7.40 9.77 -5.60
C TYR A 168 -7.00 10.33 -6.97
N TYR A 169 -7.98 10.70 -7.80
CA TYR A 169 -7.69 11.20 -9.14
C TYR A 169 -6.95 12.54 -9.15
N SER A 170 -7.22 13.42 -8.18
CA SER A 170 -6.48 14.67 -8.04
C SER A 170 -5.00 14.40 -7.75
N SER A 171 -4.71 13.43 -6.89
CA SER A 171 -3.35 13.10 -6.47
C SER A 171 -2.52 12.39 -7.54
N ILE A 172 -3.15 11.56 -8.39
CA ILE A 172 -2.46 10.94 -9.52
C ILE A 172 -2.10 11.98 -10.59
N ARG A 173 -2.92 13.02 -10.75
CA ARG A 173 -2.68 14.10 -11.70
C ARG A 173 -1.76 15.19 -11.16
N ASP A 174 -1.49 15.17 -9.86
CA ASP A 174 -0.70 16.18 -9.18
C ASP A 174 0.77 16.02 -9.55
N SER A 175 1.21 16.80 -10.54
CA SER A 175 2.58 16.86 -11.01
C SER A 175 3.37 18.00 -10.35
N GLU A 176 2.84 18.63 -9.31
CA GLU A 176 3.57 19.67 -8.60
C GLU A 176 4.86 19.10 -8.00
N GLY A 177 5.97 19.79 -8.25
CA GLY A 177 7.28 19.33 -7.81
C GLY A 177 7.33 19.18 -6.29
N LEU A 178 7.47 17.94 -5.81
CA LEU A 178 7.60 17.63 -4.40
C LEU A 178 8.87 18.27 -3.83
N LYS A 179 8.71 19.00 -2.72
CA LYS A 179 9.80 19.81 -2.12
C LYS A 179 10.36 19.20 -0.85
N SER A 180 9.58 18.36 -0.19
CA SER A 180 9.86 17.80 1.14
C SER A 180 9.33 16.37 1.28
N LEU A 181 9.87 15.64 2.25
CA LEU A 181 9.38 14.32 2.62
C LEU A 181 7.92 14.37 3.06
N GLU A 182 7.53 15.40 3.82
CA GLU A 182 6.15 15.60 4.29
C GLU A 182 5.18 15.75 3.12
N SER A 183 5.49 16.63 2.15
CA SER A 183 4.66 16.78 0.95
C SER A 183 4.54 15.50 0.12
N TYR A 184 5.58 14.66 0.15
CA TYR A 184 5.57 13.35 -0.51
C TYR A 184 4.64 12.37 0.22
N CYS A 185 4.75 12.28 1.54
CA CYS A 185 3.86 11.43 2.35
C CYS A 185 2.40 11.87 2.25
N ASP A 186 2.13 13.17 2.22
CA ASP A 186 0.77 13.72 2.06
C ASP A 186 0.20 13.45 0.66
N LEU A 187 1.03 13.53 -0.39
CA LEU A 187 0.63 13.10 -1.73
C LEU A 187 0.28 11.61 -1.74
N PHE A 188 1.16 10.77 -1.20
CA PHE A 188 0.95 9.33 -1.17
C PHE A 188 -0.31 8.93 -0.38
N ARG A 189 -0.59 9.58 0.76
CA ARG A 189 -1.83 9.36 1.51
C ARG A 189 -3.07 9.58 0.63
N ARG A 190 -3.05 10.60 -0.25
CA ARG A 190 -4.15 10.84 -1.21
C ARG A 190 -4.18 9.80 -2.34
N GLN A 191 -3.03 9.28 -2.78
CA GLN A 191 -2.96 8.22 -3.79
C GLN A 191 -3.50 6.87 -3.27
N MET A 192 -3.51 6.66 -1.95
CA MET A 192 -4.16 5.50 -1.32
C MET A 192 -5.66 5.67 -1.07
N ALA A 193 -6.26 6.81 -1.43
CA ALA A 193 -7.63 7.17 -1.04
C ALA A 193 -8.68 6.10 -1.39
N LEU A 194 -8.51 5.33 -2.48
CA LEU A 194 -9.44 4.25 -2.82
C LEU A 194 -9.44 3.12 -1.77
N GLY A 195 -8.27 2.75 -1.27
CA GLY A 195 -8.11 1.74 -0.21
C GLY A 195 -8.64 2.21 1.15
N MET A 196 -8.85 3.50 1.34
CA MET A 196 -9.42 4.07 2.57
C MET A 196 -10.95 3.92 2.62
N ILE A 197 -11.63 3.80 1.48
CA ILE A 197 -13.09 3.94 1.44
C ILE A 197 -13.79 2.86 2.28
N ALA A 198 -13.41 1.59 2.14
CA ALA A 198 -14.08 0.50 2.84
C ALA A 198 -13.86 0.54 4.37
N PRO A 199 -12.62 0.70 4.88
CA PRO A 199 -12.38 0.88 6.31
C PRO A 199 -13.15 2.07 6.91
N ILE A 200 -13.18 3.20 6.20
CA ILE A 200 -13.86 4.41 6.67
C ILE A 200 -15.36 4.21 6.71
N LEU A 201 -15.98 3.69 5.66
CA LEU A 201 -17.42 3.42 5.68
C LEU A 201 -17.81 2.39 6.74
N LEU A 202 -16.99 1.37 7.01
CA LEU A 202 -17.24 0.45 8.12
C LEU A 202 -17.15 1.15 9.47
N SER A 203 -16.11 1.96 9.71
CA SER A 203 -15.97 2.70 10.98
C SER A 203 -17.18 3.62 11.23
N MET A 204 -17.66 4.31 10.19
CA MET A 204 -18.83 5.17 10.26
C MET A 204 -20.11 4.39 10.57
N LYS A 205 -20.25 3.15 10.07
CA LYS A 205 -21.39 2.28 10.37
C LYS A 205 -21.37 1.77 11.79
N MET A 206 -20.20 1.44 12.33
CA MET A 206 -20.07 0.86 13.66
C MET A 206 -20.50 1.83 14.75
N THR A 207 -19.87 3.01 14.80
CA THR A 207 -20.03 3.94 15.93
C THR A 207 -20.89 5.15 15.58
N GLY A 208 -20.96 5.53 14.30
CA GLY A 208 -21.53 6.83 13.88
C GLY A 208 -20.77 8.05 14.41
N THR A 209 -19.64 7.86 15.11
CA THR A 209 -18.86 8.94 15.73
C THR A 209 -17.76 9.45 14.80
N SER A 210 -17.67 10.77 14.65
CA SER A 210 -16.68 11.39 13.76
C SER A 210 -15.24 11.19 14.24
N ASP A 211 -15.00 11.14 15.55
CA ASP A 211 -13.65 10.99 16.10
C ASP A 211 -13.10 9.59 15.82
N PHE A 212 -13.87 8.52 16.05
CA PHE A 212 -13.44 7.16 15.74
C PHE A 212 -13.09 7.00 14.27
N THR A 213 -13.97 7.46 13.37
CA THR A 213 -13.71 7.39 11.92
C THR A 213 -12.46 8.16 11.52
N ARG A 214 -12.29 9.39 12.02
CA ARG A 214 -11.09 10.19 11.73
C ARG A 214 -9.83 9.48 12.21
N ASP A 215 -9.87 8.91 13.40
CA ASP A 215 -8.68 8.32 14.00
C ASP A 215 -8.33 6.99 13.30
N ILE A 216 -9.32 6.19 12.86
CA ILE A 216 -9.09 5.05 11.95
C ILE A 216 -8.47 5.50 10.62
N GLU A 217 -8.91 6.63 10.05
CA GLU A 217 -8.30 7.21 8.84
C GLU A 217 -6.83 7.55 9.07
N ILE A 218 -6.51 8.15 10.21
CA ILE A 218 -5.13 8.51 10.57
C ILE A 218 -4.29 7.24 10.76
N ALA A 219 -4.77 6.26 11.52
CA ALA A 219 -4.04 5.03 11.79
C ALA A 219 -3.73 4.26 10.50
N TYR A 220 -4.74 4.08 9.64
CA TYR A 220 -4.56 3.36 8.39
C TYR A 220 -3.73 4.16 7.37
N GLY A 221 -3.85 5.49 7.37
CA GLY A 221 -3.00 6.39 6.59
C GLY A 221 -1.52 6.35 7.01
N SER A 222 -1.25 6.28 8.32
CA SER A 222 0.11 6.13 8.86
C SER A 222 0.72 4.79 8.46
N PHE A 223 -0.03 3.70 8.49
CA PHE A 223 0.42 2.42 7.93
C PHE A 223 0.78 2.52 6.44
N GLY A 224 -0.07 3.17 5.65
CA GLY A 224 0.20 3.42 4.24
C GLY A 224 1.56 4.12 4.04
N ILE A 225 1.80 5.21 4.75
CA ILE A 225 3.06 5.96 4.69
C ILE A 225 4.24 5.07 5.10
N ALA A 226 4.11 4.34 6.20
CA ALA A 226 5.15 3.41 6.66
C ALA A 226 5.52 2.40 5.56
N TRP A 227 4.51 1.84 4.89
CA TRP A 227 4.73 0.90 3.80
C TRP A 227 5.39 1.56 2.58
N ARG A 228 4.94 2.74 2.14
CA ARG A 228 5.59 3.44 1.02
C ARG A 228 7.04 3.79 1.28
N LEU A 229 7.37 4.24 2.48
CA LEU A 229 8.74 4.55 2.86
C LEU A 229 9.63 3.30 2.89
N LEU A 230 9.08 2.14 3.27
CA LEU A 230 9.79 0.87 3.17
C LEU A 230 10.04 0.48 1.71
N ASP A 231 9.04 0.64 0.85
CA ASP A 231 9.12 0.40 -0.59
C ASP A 231 10.24 1.24 -1.23
N ASP A 232 10.27 2.55 -0.94
CA ASP A 232 11.31 3.48 -1.38
C ASP A 232 12.73 3.08 -0.90
N ILE A 233 12.85 2.41 0.27
CA ILE A 233 14.15 1.86 0.70
C ILE A 233 14.52 0.66 -0.18
N ARG A 234 13.58 -0.26 -0.42
CA ARG A 234 13.83 -1.50 -1.17
C ARG A 234 14.20 -1.23 -2.62
N ASP A 235 13.58 -0.22 -3.21
CA ASP A 235 13.69 0.10 -4.63
C ASP A 235 14.72 1.20 -4.94
N ILE A 236 15.48 1.64 -3.94
CA ILE A 236 16.47 2.72 -4.06
C ILE A 236 17.43 2.56 -5.26
N GLY A 237 17.81 1.33 -5.61
CA GLY A 237 18.66 1.05 -6.76
C GLY A 237 17.97 1.34 -8.08
N ASP A 238 16.74 0.85 -8.23
CA ASP A 238 15.92 1.00 -9.42
C ASP A 238 15.46 2.47 -9.56
N ASP A 239 15.17 3.14 -8.45
CA ASP A 239 14.83 4.56 -8.41
C ASP A 239 15.98 5.46 -8.87
N ILE A 240 17.22 5.14 -8.45
CA ILE A 240 18.43 5.83 -8.91
C ILE A 240 18.62 5.63 -10.42
N GLU A 241 18.34 4.43 -10.94
CA GLU A 241 18.46 4.12 -12.37
C GLU A 241 17.40 4.84 -13.20
N LYS A 242 16.15 4.83 -12.74
CA LYS A 242 15.01 5.48 -13.42
C LYS A 242 14.97 7.00 -13.21
N GLY A 243 15.70 7.52 -12.21
CA GLY A 243 15.66 8.92 -11.82
C GLY A 243 14.39 9.32 -11.07
N ALA A 244 13.73 8.37 -10.40
CA ALA A 244 12.50 8.60 -9.64
C ALA A 244 12.73 9.50 -8.43
N HIS A 245 11.78 10.39 -8.11
CA HIS A 245 11.87 11.36 -7.00
C HIS A 245 11.16 10.84 -5.75
N THR A 246 11.69 9.75 -5.17
CA THR A 246 11.15 9.08 -3.97
C THR A 246 11.52 9.77 -2.65
N ALA A 247 11.08 9.24 -1.52
CA ALA A 247 11.42 9.78 -0.19
C ALA A 247 12.93 9.93 0.01
N ILE A 248 13.71 8.94 -0.46
CA ILE A 248 15.18 8.98 -0.41
C ILE A 248 15.71 10.22 -1.14
N TYR A 249 15.25 10.44 -2.38
CA TYR A 249 15.65 11.58 -3.18
C TYR A 249 15.39 12.91 -2.47
N LEU A 250 14.22 13.02 -1.83
CA LEU A 250 13.80 14.22 -1.11
C LEU A 250 14.58 14.45 0.20
N CYS A 251 15.20 13.41 0.76
CA CYS A 251 16.12 13.54 1.89
C CYS A 251 17.54 13.97 1.49
N LEU A 252 17.92 13.84 0.21
CA LEU A 252 19.24 14.22 -0.26
C LEU A 252 19.42 15.74 -0.36
N PRO A 253 20.63 16.28 -0.10
CA PRO A 253 20.92 17.68 -0.35
C PRO A 253 20.93 17.97 -1.85
N LYS A 254 20.63 19.22 -2.24
CA LYS A 254 20.54 19.65 -3.66
C LYS A 254 21.73 19.21 -4.50
N LYS A 255 22.96 19.29 -3.96
CA LYS A 255 24.18 18.86 -4.66
C LYS A 255 24.12 17.36 -5.04
N VAL A 256 23.72 16.49 -4.12
CA VAL A 256 23.64 15.04 -4.37
C VAL A 256 22.46 14.70 -5.29
N ARG A 257 21.33 15.42 -5.19
CA ARG A 257 20.22 15.28 -6.15
C ARG A 257 20.62 15.54 -7.60
N THR A 258 21.63 16.39 -7.85
CA THR A 258 22.13 16.58 -9.22
C THR A 258 22.81 15.33 -9.77
N HIS A 259 23.47 14.52 -8.93
CA HIS A 259 24.02 13.23 -9.36
C HIS A 259 22.89 12.26 -9.72
N TRP A 260 21.80 12.26 -8.93
CA TRP A 260 20.61 11.45 -9.17
C TRP A 260 19.94 11.80 -10.50
N ASN A 261 19.62 13.08 -10.71
CA ASN A 261 18.96 13.56 -11.94
C ASN A 261 19.82 13.32 -13.20
N ASN A 262 21.15 13.35 -13.06
CA ASN A 262 22.06 13.17 -14.19
C ASN A 262 22.36 11.69 -14.49
N ASN A 263 21.88 10.76 -13.68
CA ASN A 263 22.23 9.34 -13.81
C ASN A 263 21.64 8.72 -15.09
N THR A 264 20.49 9.22 -15.55
CA THR A 264 19.75 8.72 -16.73
C THR A 264 20.35 9.12 -18.09
N ILE A 265 21.22 10.13 -18.14
CA ILE A 265 21.71 10.75 -19.39
C ILE A 265 23.18 10.36 -19.70
N ARG A 266 23.86 9.70 -18.76
CA ARG A 266 25.31 9.52 -18.78
C ARG A 266 25.76 8.16 -19.31
N SER A 267 27.04 8.09 -19.71
CA SER A 267 27.69 6.80 -20.01
C SER A 267 27.70 5.89 -18.78
N ARG A 268 27.75 4.57 -19.00
CA ARG A 268 27.73 3.56 -17.92
C ARG A 268 28.78 3.81 -16.82
N ALA A 269 29.98 4.30 -17.18
CA ALA A 269 31.02 4.62 -16.21
C ALA A 269 30.65 5.84 -15.35
N ALA A 270 30.16 6.91 -15.98
CA ALA A 270 29.77 8.13 -15.27
C ALA A 270 28.49 7.98 -14.45
N ALA A 271 27.56 7.11 -14.88
CA ALA A 271 26.39 6.72 -14.09
C ALA A 271 26.82 6.00 -12.80
N LYS A 272 27.74 5.06 -12.91
CA LYS A 272 28.30 4.34 -11.76
C LYS A 272 28.96 5.30 -10.74
N ASP A 273 29.70 6.30 -11.21
CA ASP A 273 30.31 7.29 -10.31
C ASP A 273 29.25 8.15 -9.60
N CYS A 274 28.16 8.52 -10.29
CA CYS A 274 27.01 9.18 -9.67
C CYS A 274 26.36 8.30 -8.60
N THR A 275 26.07 7.03 -8.90
CA THR A 275 25.51 6.07 -7.93
C THR A 275 26.42 5.94 -6.71
N ASN A 276 27.73 5.85 -6.89
CA ASN A 276 28.67 5.77 -5.77
C ASN A 276 28.60 7.02 -4.88
N ALA A 277 28.54 8.22 -5.48
CA ALA A 277 28.43 9.47 -4.71
C ALA A 277 27.12 9.55 -3.92
N ILE A 278 26.02 9.09 -4.51
CA ILE A 278 24.70 9.03 -3.86
C ILE A 278 24.73 8.05 -2.68
N VAL A 279 25.16 6.81 -2.92
CA VAL A 279 25.19 5.76 -1.89
C VAL A 279 26.13 6.10 -0.74
N ASN A 280 27.32 6.63 -1.05
CA ASN A 280 28.24 7.06 0.00
C ASN A 280 27.61 8.15 0.88
N HIS A 281 26.92 9.13 0.28
CA HIS A 281 26.24 10.16 1.05
C HIS A 281 25.13 9.59 1.95
N ILE A 282 24.34 8.65 1.43
CA ILE A 282 23.28 7.95 2.17
C ILE A 282 23.86 7.23 3.39
N GLN A 283 24.97 6.51 3.20
CA GLN A 283 25.65 5.77 4.28
C GLN A 283 26.27 6.72 5.30
N GLU A 284 27.03 7.72 4.86
CA GLU A 284 27.71 8.69 5.74
C GLU A 284 26.75 9.47 6.65
N HIS A 285 25.50 9.68 6.20
CA HIS A 285 24.50 10.47 6.92
C HIS A 285 23.40 9.62 7.56
N GLY A 286 23.51 8.29 7.50
CA GLY A 286 22.55 7.35 8.08
C GLY A 286 21.12 7.59 7.58
N LEU A 287 20.93 7.89 6.29
CA LEU A 287 19.61 8.30 5.79
C LEU A 287 18.60 7.15 5.85
N ILE A 288 19.05 5.91 5.63
CA ILE A 288 18.18 4.73 5.75
C ILE A 288 17.67 4.56 7.18
N ASP A 289 18.54 4.74 8.18
CA ASP A 289 18.15 4.61 9.58
C ASP A 289 17.14 5.70 9.98
N LYS A 290 17.33 6.94 9.51
CA LYS A 290 16.35 8.03 9.73
C LYS A 290 14.99 7.73 9.11
N ILE A 291 14.95 7.12 7.92
CA ILE A 291 13.68 6.74 7.30
C ILE A 291 13.06 5.55 8.05
N LYS A 292 13.86 4.57 8.50
CA LYS A 292 13.38 3.48 9.37
C LYS A 292 12.80 3.99 10.70
N GLU A 293 13.42 4.99 11.31
CA GLU A 293 12.89 5.68 12.49
C GLU A 293 11.53 6.31 12.19
N ARG A 294 11.40 6.99 11.04
CA ARG A 294 10.12 7.55 10.60
C ARG A 294 9.06 6.48 10.38
N ILE A 295 9.40 5.38 9.69
CA ILE A 295 8.51 4.23 9.49
C ILE A 295 8.02 3.68 10.83
N CYS A 296 8.93 3.49 11.80
CA CYS A 296 8.58 3.01 13.13
C CYS A 296 7.67 3.98 13.89
N ALA A 297 7.85 5.29 13.72
CA ALA A 297 7.01 6.31 14.34
C ALA A 297 5.58 6.33 13.77
N GLU A 298 5.44 6.14 12.45
CA GLU A 298 4.13 6.01 11.80
C GLU A 298 3.39 4.75 12.28
N LEU A 299 4.08 3.61 12.34
CA LEU A 299 3.49 2.36 12.86
C LEU A 299 3.10 2.47 14.34
N GLU A 300 3.91 3.15 15.17
CA GLU A 300 3.55 3.37 16.58
C GLU A 300 2.37 4.33 16.74
N THR A 301 2.27 5.34 15.87
CA THR A 301 1.09 6.23 15.81
C THR A 301 -0.16 5.43 15.50
N ALA A 302 -0.12 4.58 14.48
CA ALA A 302 -1.23 3.71 14.12
C ALA A 302 -1.59 2.73 15.24
N ALA A 303 -0.59 2.13 15.91
CA ALA A 303 -0.79 1.24 17.04
C ALA A 303 -1.44 1.94 18.24
N SER A 304 -0.96 3.13 18.59
CA SER A 304 -1.47 3.91 19.72
C SER A 304 -2.94 4.30 19.52
N ILE A 305 -3.31 4.66 18.28
CA ILE A 305 -4.70 4.97 17.94
C ILE A 305 -5.58 3.71 18.05
N ALA A 306 -5.16 2.59 17.46
CA ALA A 306 -5.92 1.34 17.53
C ALA A 306 -6.12 0.88 18.99
N GLU A 307 -5.09 1.00 19.83
CA GLU A 307 -5.14 0.67 21.26
C GLU A 307 -6.06 1.61 22.06
N ALA A 308 -6.12 2.91 21.70
CA ALA A 308 -7.04 3.86 22.33
C ALA A 308 -8.53 3.53 22.09
N TYR A 309 -8.83 2.68 21.10
CA TYR A 309 -10.16 2.16 20.81
C TYR A 309 -10.31 0.67 21.12
N ASP A 310 -9.41 0.12 21.95
CA ASP A 310 -9.38 -1.29 22.37
C ASP A 310 -9.21 -2.31 21.23
N ILE A 311 -8.81 -1.87 20.03
CA ILE A 311 -8.51 -2.74 18.88
C ILE A 311 -7.09 -3.30 18.99
N THR A 312 -6.84 -3.98 20.11
CA THR A 312 -5.50 -4.39 20.57
C THR A 312 -4.79 -5.35 19.62
N GLY A 313 -5.53 -6.22 18.93
CA GLY A 313 -4.97 -7.11 17.92
C GLY A 313 -4.40 -6.34 16.73
N PHE A 314 -5.10 -5.30 16.27
CA PHE A 314 -4.61 -4.44 15.19
C PHE A 314 -3.41 -3.59 15.63
N ALA A 315 -3.43 -3.07 16.86
CA ALA A 315 -2.29 -2.38 17.45
C ALA A 315 -1.05 -3.28 17.52
N HIS A 316 -1.24 -4.56 17.87
CA HIS A 316 -0.18 -5.55 17.91
C HIS A 316 0.41 -5.82 16.52
N GLU A 317 -0.41 -5.94 15.47
CA GLU A 317 0.06 -6.11 14.09
C GLU A 317 1.03 -4.99 13.68
N PHE A 318 0.69 -3.73 13.94
CA PHE A 318 1.58 -2.60 13.62
C PHE A 318 2.92 -2.66 14.35
N ARG A 319 2.91 -3.02 15.65
CA ARG A 319 4.14 -3.16 16.43
C ARG A 319 5.00 -4.34 15.96
N CYS A 320 4.36 -5.43 15.50
CA CYS A 320 5.04 -6.55 14.87
C CYS A 320 5.74 -6.14 13.57
N LEU A 321 5.10 -5.34 12.71
CA LEU A 321 5.73 -4.83 11.49
C LEU A 321 6.94 -3.91 11.81
N ALA A 322 6.88 -3.12 12.88
CA ALA A 322 7.98 -2.25 13.28
C ALA A 322 9.21 -3.02 13.83
N HIS A 323 9.00 -4.23 14.37
CA HIS A 323 10.01 -4.94 15.14
C HIS A 323 11.30 -5.28 14.35
N PRO A 324 11.23 -5.84 13.13
CA PRO A 324 12.44 -6.15 12.36
C PRO A 324 13.28 -4.92 12.01
N LEU A 325 12.64 -3.77 11.83
CA LEU A 325 13.32 -2.51 11.51
C LEU A 325 14.08 -1.93 12.71
N ARG A 326 13.60 -2.15 13.94
CA ARG A 326 14.25 -1.69 15.17
C ARG A 326 15.49 -2.50 15.54
N ILE A 327 15.54 -3.78 15.19
CA ILE A 327 16.67 -4.69 15.52
C ILE A 327 17.80 -4.59 14.49
N SER A 328 17.49 -4.19 13.26
CA SER A 328 18.43 -4.17 12.13
C SER A 328 19.46 -3.03 12.16
N GLY A 329 19.60 -2.31 13.27
CA GLY A 329 20.51 -1.17 13.44
C GLY A 329 21.91 -1.59 13.86
N ASN A 330 22.78 -1.88 12.88
CA ASN A 330 24.25 -1.73 12.92
C ASN A 330 24.85 -2.29 11.61
N ILE A 331 24.96 -1.48 10.56
CA ILE A 331 25.79 -1.77 9.36
C ILE A 331 26.64 -0.57 8.99
#